data_AF-A0A380K2A4-F1
#
_entry.id   AF-A0A380K2A4-F1
#
_cell.length_a   1.000
_cell.length_b   1.000
_cell.length_c   1.000
_cell.angle_alpha   90.00
_cell.angle_beta   90.00
_cell.angle_gamma   90.00
#
_symmetry.space_group_name_H-M   'P 1'
#
loop_
_entity.id
_entity.type
_entity.pdbx_description
1 polymer ?
#
loop_
_entity_poly.entity_id
_entity_poly.type
_entity_poly.pdbx_seq_one_letter_code
_entity_poly.pdbx_strand_id
1 'polypeptide(L)'
;MEHSCLLDILEEDNRCYGGVVRLENGDLEKIRADVTVLASGGVGGLYKNSTNFKHLTGDALAISLKHDIELKDMSYVQIHPTTLYQENPKERSFLISESVRGEGALLYDKNMNRFVDELQPRDVVAQAILKQMKKDGTDHVWEDLRTIPKKELEEHFPNILAHCREAGYDPFTECIPVVPAQHYFMG
;
A
#
# COMPACT_ATOMS: atom_id res chain seq x y z
N MET A 1 1.94 -16.30 -22.51
CA MET A 1 0.59 -15.71 -22.47
C MET A 1 0.68 -14.47 -21.61
N GLU A 2 0.32 -13.32 -22.17
CA GLU A 2 0.24 -12.04 -21.44
C GLU A 2 -1.24 -11.61 -21.41
N HIS A 3 -1.58 -10.61 -20.58
CA HIS A 3 -2.95 -10.08 -20.46
C HIS A 3 -4.05 -11.15 -20.26
N SER A 4 -3.72 -12.22 -19.53
CA SER A 4 -4.62 -13.34 -19.24
C SER A 4 -4.88 -13.44 -17.73
N CYS A 5 -6.09 -13.83 -17.33
CA CYS A 5 -6.52 -13.87 -15.94
C CYS A 5 -6.89 -15.29 -15.53
N LEU A 6 -6.28 -15.81 -14.47
CA LEU A 6 -6.70 -17.07 -13.84
C LEU A 6 -8.07 -16.86 -13.17
N LEU A 7 -9.07 -17.63 -13.58
CA LEU A 7 -10.41 -17.59 -13.00
C LEU A 7 -10.60 -18.62 -11.89
N ASP A 8 -9.97 -19.79 -12.04
CA ASP A 8 -10.14 -20.93 -11.13
C ASP A 8 -9.02 -21.96 -11.33
N ILE A 9 -8.80 -22.83 -10.34
CA ILE A 9 -7.95 -24.01 -10.52
C ILE A 9 -8.76 -25.19 -11.06
N LEU A 10 -8.07 -26.12 -11.69
CA LEU A 10 -8.60 -27.43 -12.03
C LEU A 10 -8.13 -28.42 -10.97
N GLU A 11 -9.06 -29.06 -10.27
CA GLU A 11 -8.74 -30.01 -9.20
C GLU A 11 -9.58 -31.29 -9.27
N GLU A 12 -8.96 -32.40 -8.87
CA GLU A 12 -9.57 -33.72 -8.72
C GLU A 12 -8.79 -34.48 -7.66
N ASP A 13 -9.46 -35.25 -6.80
CA ASP A 13 -8.84 -36.03 -5.71
C ASP A 13 -7.81 -35.25 -4.87
N ASN A 14 -8.15 -34.01 -4.50
CA ASN A 14 -7.32 -33.10 -3.71
C ASN A 14 -5.96 -32.79 -4.38
N ARG A 15 -5.92 -32.77 -5.71
CA ARG A 15 -4.75 -32.42 -6.52
C ARG A 15 -5.13 -31.39 -7.57
N CYS A 16 -4.39 -30.28 -7.58
CA CYS A 16 -4.44 -29.31 -8.67
C CYS A 16 -3.71 -29.86 -9.90
N TYR A 17 -4.34 -29.81 -11.07
CA TYR A 17 -3.76 -30.22 -12.36
C TYR A 17 -3.84 -29.12 -13.42
N GLY A 18 -4.01 -27.87 -13.00
CA GLY A 18 -3.98 -26.70 -13.88
C GLY A 18 -4.99 -25.61 -13.49
N GLY A 19 -5.48 -24.87 -14.49
CA GLY A 19 -6.42 -23.77 -14.25
C GLY A 19 -7.29 -23.41 -15.45
N VAL A 20 -8.37 -22.69 -15.16
CA VAL A 20 -9.23 -22.05 -16.16
C VAL A 20 -8.77 -20.60 -16.30
N VAL A 21 -8.35 -20.21 -17.50
CA VAL A 21 -7.79 -18.90 -17.80
C VAL A 21 -8.68 -18.18 -18.79
N ARG A 22 -8.96 -16.89 -18.53
CA ARG A 22 -9.52 -15.97 -19.51
C ARG A 22 -8.40 -15.30 -20.28
N LEU A 23 -8.41 -15.45 -21.60
CA LEU A 23 -7.48 -14.79 -22.51
C LEU A 23 -7.89 -13.33 -22.75
N GLU A 24 -6.98 -12.55 -23.33
CA GLU A 24 -7.22 -11.15 -23.70
C GLU A 24 -8.40 -10.98 -24.66
N ASN A 25 -8.60 -11.93 -25.58
CA ASN A 25 -9.73 -11.91 -26.51
C ASN A 25 -11.08 -12.32 -25.86
N GLY A 26 -11.08 -12.63 -24.57
CA GLY A 26 -12.25 -13.04 -23.80
C GLY A 26 -12.52 -14.55 -23.78
N ASP A 27 -11.78 -15.34 -24.56
CA ASP A 27 -11.94 -16.80 -24.60
C ASP A 27 -11.52 -17.45 -23.29
N LEU A 28 -12.12 -18.60 -23.00
CA LEU A 28 -11.78 -19.42 -21.84
C LEU A 28 -10.97 -20.64 -22.28
N GLU A 29 -9.81 -20.82 -21.67
CA GLU A 29 -8.96 -21.98 -21.89
C GLU A 29 -8.73 -22.78 -20.61
N LYS A 30 -8.68 -24.10 -20.75
CA LYS A 30 -8.24 -25.02 -19.70
C LYS A 30 -6.78 -25.34 -19.93
N ILE A 31 -5.91 -24.80 -19.09
CA ILE A 31 -4.48 -25.11 -19.13
C ILE A 31 -4.24 -26.25 -18.14
N ARG A 32 -3.65 -27.35 -18.61
CA ARG A 32 -3.24 -28.48 -17.77
C ARG A 32 -1.76 -28.38 -17.45
N ALA A 33 -1.39 -28.67 -16.21
CA ALA A 33 0.00 -28.68 -15.77
C ALA A 33 0.19 -29.70 -14.64
N ASP A 34 1.37 -30.32 -14.58
CA ASP A 34 1.75 -31.23 -13.48
C ASP A 34 1.94 -30.47 -12.16
N VAL A 35 2.32 -29.19 -12.23
CA VAL A 35 2.54 -28.30 -11.08
C VAL A 35 1.98 -26.92 -11.39
N THR A 36 1.21 -26.36 -10.46
CA THR A 36 0.66 -25.00 -10.53
C THR A 36 1.19 -24.17 -9.36
N VAL A 37 1.71 -22.97 -9.63
CA VAL A 37 2.22 -22.04 -8.62
C VAL A 37 1.42 -20.75 -8.66
N LEU A 38 0.85 -20.35 -7.52
CA LEU A 38 0.18 -19.06 -7.37
C LEU A 38 1.19 -18.00 -6.92
N ALA A 39 1.45 -17.01 -7.78
CA ALA A 39 2.37 -15.89 -7.52
C ALA A 39 1.70 -14.55 -7.84
N SER A 40 0.43 -14.38 -7.45
CA SER A 40 -0.46 -13.28 -7.88
C SER A 40 -0.33 -11.99 -7.06
N GLY A 41 0.65 -11.90 -6.15
CA GLY A 41 0.79 -10.76 -5.23
C GLY A 41 -0.26 -10.75 -4.11
N GLY A 42 -0.55 -9.57 -3.57
CA GLY A 42 -1.35 -9.40 -2.35
C GLY A 42 -2.75 -8.79 -2.55
N VAL A 43 -3.25 -8.15 -1.49
CA VAL A 43 -4.62 -7.61 -1.38
C VAL A 43 -4.71 -6.08 -1.44
N GLY A 44 -3.61 -5.40 -1.79
CA GLY A 44 -3.53 -3.94 -1.64
C GLY A 44 -4.52 -3.16 -2.49
N GLY A 45 -4.96 -3.70 -3.62
CA GLY A 45 -5.99 -3.12 -4.47
C GLY A 45 -7.36 -3.00 -3.81
N LEU A 46 -7.63 -3.75 -2.74
CA LEU A 46 -8.87 -3.69 -1.97
C LEU A 46 -8.95 -2.46 -1.04
N TYR A 47 -7.83 -1.75 -0.81
CA TYR A 47 -7.76 -0.61 0.10
C TYR A 47 -7.93 0.72 -0.63
N LYS A 48 -8.62 1.68 0.01
CA LYS A 48 -8.76 3.06 -0.48
C LYS A 48 -7.38 3.67 -0.75
N ASN A 49 -6.54 3.71 0.29
CA ASN A 49 -5.15 4.12 0.23
C ASN A 49 -4.25 2.88 0.28
N SER A 50 -3.42 2.70 -0.72
CA SER A 50 -2.44 1.61 -0.79
C SER A 50 -1.26 2.02 -1.64
N THR A 51 -0.05 1.60 -1.25
CA THR A 51 1.15 1.75 -2.09
C THR A 51 1.24 0.66 -3.17
N ASN A 52 0.28 -0.28 -3.20
CA ASN A 52 0.20 -1.35 -4.18
C ASN A 52 -0.70 -0.93 -5.35
N PHE A 53 -0.52 -1.57 -6.50
CA PHE A 53 -1.39 -1.34 -7.66
C PHE A 53 -2.80 -1.89 -7.40
N LYS A 54 -3.81 -1.25 -8.01
CA LYS A 54 -5.22 -1.64 -7.85
C LYS A 54 -5.57 -3.03 -8.37
N HIS A 55 -4.77 -3.61 -9.27
CA HIS A 55 -4.98 -4.97 -9.76
C HIS A 55 -4.55 -6.06 -8.77
N LEU A 56 -3.93 -5.71 -7.63
CA LEU A 56 -3.59 -6.67 -6.58
C LEU A 56 -4.81 -6.90 -5.68
N THR A 57 -5.74 -7.73 -6.16
CA THR A 57 -7.07 -7.96 -5.57
C THR A 57 -7.19 -9.21 -4.72
N GLY A 58 -6.09 -9.96 -4.51
CA GLY A 58 -6.10 -11.19 -3.71
C GLY A 58 -6.71 -12.40 -4.41
N ASP A 59 -6.65 -12.46 -5.74
CA ASP A 59 -7.33 -13.49 -6.54
C ASP A 59 -6.95 -14.92 -6.14
N ALA A 60 -5.65 -15.18 -5.91
CA ALA A 60 -5.18 -16.48 -5.44
C ALA A 60 -5.72 -16.84 -4.04
N LEU A 61 -5.92 -15.87 -3.16
CA LEU A 61 -6.50 -16.11 -1.83
C LEU A 61 -7.97 -16.48 -1.96
N ALA A 62 -8.71 -15.79 -2.84
CA ALA A 62 -10.10 -16.09 -3.10
C ALA A 62 -10.28 -17.50 -3.71
N ILE A 63 -9.43 -17.88 -4.67
CA ILE A 63 -9.40 -19.24 -5.23
C ILE A 63 -9.05 -20.26 -4.13
N SER A 64 -8.05 -19.97 -3.30
CA SER A 64 -7.64 -20.87 -2.21
C SER A 64 -8.79 -21.13 -1.22
N LEU A 65 -9.49 -20.08 -0.78
CA LEU A 65 -10.65 -20.20 0.10
C LEU A 65 -11.78 -21.01 -0.53
N LYS A 66 -12.00 -20.86 -1.84
CA LYS A 66 -13.07 -21.57 -2.56
C LYS A 66 -12.79 -23.07 -2.66
N HIS A 67 -11.53 -23.47 -2.69
CA HIS A 67 -11.08 -24.86 -2.83
C HIS A 67 -10.54 -25.45 -1.52
N ASP A 68 -10.93 -24.87 -0.37
CA ASP A 68 -10.54 -25.33 0.97
C ASP A 68 -9.01 -25.45 1.18
N ILE A 69 -8.22 -24.66 0.44
CA ILE A 69 -6.78 -24.56 0.61
C ILE A 69 -6.50 -23.68 1.84
N GLU A 70 -5.73 -24.23 2.78
CA GLU A 70 -5.42 -23.54 4.03
C GLU A 70 -4.65 -22.23 3.78
N LEU A 71 -5.14 -21.15 4.38
CA LEU A 71 -4.49 -19.84 4.44
C LEU A 71 -4.10 -19.53 5.87
N LYS A 72 -3.05 -18.73 6.06
CA LYS A 72 -2.50 -18.41 7.37
C LYS A 72 -2.40 -16.90 7.54
N ASP A 73 -2.58 -16.41 8.77
CA ASP A 73 -2.31 -15.01 9.15
C ASP A 73 -2.98 -13.94 8.24
N MET A 74 -4.15 -14.25 7.67
CA MET A 74 -4.91 -13.38 6.74
C MET A 74 -5.23 -11.97 7.30
N SER A 75 -5.24 -11.81 8.62
CA SER A 75 -5.45 -10.52 9.29
C SER A 75 -4.17 -9.68 9.40
N TYR A 76 -3.01 -10.21 9.02
CA TYR A 76 -1.71 -9.59 9.20
C TYR A 76 -1.43 -8.70 7.98
N VAL A 77 -2.00 -7.50 8.02
CA VAL A 77 -1.84 -6.47 6.99
C VAL A 77 -0.99 -5.34 7.55
N GLN A 78 0.09 -4.98 6.85
CA GLN A 78 0.92 -3.86 7.25
C GLN A 78 0.35 -2.57 6.68
N ILE A 79 0.08 -1.63 7.59
CA ILE A 79 -0.26 -0.24 7.26
C ILE A 79 1.01 0.60 7.44
N HIS A 80 1.44 1.27 6.37
CA HIS A 80 2.50 2.27 6.46
C HIS A 80 1.92 3.58 7.00
N PRO A 81 2.58 4.26 7.97
CA PRO A 81 2.04 5.47 8.57
C PRO A 81 1.89 6.64 7.60
N THR A 82 2.89 6.86 6.74
CA THR A 82 2.99 8.05 5.91
C THR A 82 3.02 7.70 4.43
N THR A 83 1.96 8.09 3.73
CA THR A 83 1.93 8.17 2.26
C THR A 83 1.38 9.52 1.88
N LEU A 84 1.84 10.08 0.76
CA LEU A 84 1.37 11.37 0.29
C LEU A 84 -0.12 11.29 -0.03
N TYR A 85 -0.91 12.11 0.63
CA TYR A 85 -2.35 12.18 0.40
C TYR A 85 -2.63 12.84 -0.96
N GLN A 86 -3.51 12.21 -1.72
CA GLN A 86 -4.04 12.72 -2.98
C GLN A 86 -5.55 12.47 -2.97
N GLU A 87 -6.36 13.47 -3.33
CA GLU A 87 -7.82 13.32 -3.39
C GLU A 87 -8.22 12.23 -4.41
N ASN A 88 -7.53 12.19 -5.55
CA ASN A 88 -7.77 11.25 -6.65
C ASN A 88 -6.48 10.53 -7.04
N PRO A 89 -6.04 9.50 -6.27
CA PRO A 89 -4.84 8.75 -6.60
C PRO A 89 -5.06 8.00 -7.92
N LYS A 90 -4.19 8.24 -8.91
CA LYS A 90 -4.33 7.64 -10.25
C LYS A 90 -4.17 6.11 -10.24
N GLU A 91 -3.25 5.58 -9.44
CA GLU A 91 -3.00 4.13 -9.37
C GLU A 91 -2.66 3.63 -7.95
N ARG A 92 -1.78 4.34 -7.23
CA ARG A 92 -1.33 3.99 -5.88
C ARG A 92 -0.91 5.23 -5.10
N SER A 93 -0.95 5.15 -3.78
CA SER A 93 -0.41 6.15 -2.86
C SER A 93 1.11 6.17 -2.95
N PHE A 94 1.69 7.37 -3.02
CA PHE A 94 3.14 7.52 -3.01
C PHE A 94 3.68 7.38 -1.58
N LEU A 95 4.65 6.49 -1.38
CA LEU A 95 5.22 6.21 -0.07
C LEU A 95 6.17 7.34 0.36
N ILE A 96 5.96 7.92 1.54
CA ILE A 96 6.96 8.74 2.21
C ILE A 96 7.76 7.79 3.12
N SER A 97 9.05 7.62 2.85
CA SER A 97 9.87 6.61 3.55
C SER A 97 9.88 6.83 5.07
N GLU A 98 9.88 5.75 5.84
CA GLU A 98 10.10 5.81 7.30
C GLU A 98 11.41 6.51 7.68
N SER A 99 12.43 6.44 6.82
CA SER A 99 13.69 7.17 7.01
C SER A 99 13.49 8.68 7.14
N VAL A 100 12.44 9.25 6.52
CA VAL A 100 12.11 10.69 6.65
C VAL A 100 11.76 11.04 8.10
N ARG A 101 10.92 10.22 8.76
CA ARG A 101 10.65 10.35 10.20
C ARG A 101 11.92 10.14 11.03
N GLY A 102 12.74 9.14 10.66
CA GLY A 102 14.01 8.83 11.31
C GLY A 102 15.03 9.98 11.26
N GLU A 103 15.00 10.80 10.22
CA GLU A 103 15.86 11.97 10.04
C GLU A 103 15.30 13.25 10.66
N GLY A 104 14.11 13.18 11.26
CA GLY A 104 13.56 14.23 12.11
C GLY A 104 12.31 14.90 11.58
N ALA A 105 11.65 14.38 10.53
CA ALA A 105 10.34 14.86 10.13
C ALA A 105 9.31 14.69 11.25
N LEU A 106 8.39 15.65 11.36
CA LEU A 106 7.41 15.72 12.45
C LEU A 106 5.98 15.67 11.94
N LEU A 107 5.07 15.07 12.70
CA LEU A 107 3.65 14.93 12.38
C LEU A 107 2.79 15.91 13.18
N TYR A 108 1.92 16.62 12.47
CA TYR A 108 1.09 17.69 12.98
C TYR A 108 -0.40 17.49 12.67
N ASP A 109 -1.25 17.92 13.60
CA ASP A 109 -2.69 17.94 13.42
C ASP A 109 -3.16 19.12 12.54
N LYS A 110 -4.47 19.26 12.31
CA LYS A 110 -5.02 20.34 11.47
C LYS A 110 -4.71 21.76 11.97
N ASN A 111 -4.33 21.91 13.23
CA ASN A 111 -4.00 23.18 13.88
C ASN A 111 -2.48 23.33 14.07
N MET A 112 -1.66 22.49 13.42
CA MET A 112 -0.21 22.46 13.51
C MET A 112 0.34 22.10 14.91
N ASN A 113 -0.39 21.33 15.71
CA ASN A 113 0.11 20.79 16.97
C ASN A 113 0.69 19.38 16.77
N ARG A 114 1.89 19.15 17.31
CA ARG A 114 2.52 17.83 17.29
C ARG A 114 1.74 16.88 18.19
N PHE A 115 1.42 15.68 17.71
CA PHE A 115 0.51 14.76 18.41
C PHE A 115 1.06 13.35 18.66
N VAL A 116 2.24 13.03 18.12
CA VAL A 116 2.85 11.70 18.23
C VAL A 116 4.38 11.81 18.25
N ASP A 117 5.04 10.79 18.78
CA ASP A 117 6.48 10.57 18.59
C ASP A 117 6.69 9.71 17.34
N GLU A 118 7.36 10.26 16.35
CA GLU A 118 7.51 9.70 15.01
C GLU A 118 8.50 8.52 14.97
N LEU A 119 9.30 8.33 16.03
CA LEU A 119 10.25 7.22 16.17
C LEU A 119 9.62 5.97 16.80
N GLN A 120 8.32 6.03 17.15
CA GLN A 120 7.57 4.86 17.62
C GLN A 120 7.38 3.82 16.48
N PRO A 121 7.07 2.55 16.82
CA PRO A 121 6.75 1.52 15.83
C PRO A 121 5.66 1.95 14.84
N ARG A 122 5.74 1.45 13.60
CA ARG A 122 4.84 1.82 12.50
C ARG A 122 3.36 1.69 12.86
N ASP A 123 2.97 0.60 13.49
CA ASP A 123 1.60 0.34 13.90
C ASP A 123 1.09 1.38 14.91
N VAL A 124 1.94 1.78 15.86
CA VAL A 124 1.63 2.84 16.84
C VAL A 124 1.45 4.19 16.14
N VAL A 125 2.38 4.58 15.26
CA VAL A 125 2.30 5.86 14.54
C VAL A 125 1.08 5.88 13.60
N ALA A 126 0.84 4.81 12.83
CA ALA A 126 -0.31 4.70 11.95
C ALA A 126 -1.64 4.80 12.71
N GLN A 127 -1.76 4.14 13.88
CA GLN A 127 -2.94 4.24 14.72
C GLN A 127 -3.14 5.65 15.30
N ALA A 128 -2.05 6.32 15.69
CA ALA A 128 -2.11 7.70 16.17
C ALA A 128 -2.63 8.65 15.08
N ILE A 129 -2.13 8.50 13.84
CA ILE A 129 -2.61 9.30 12.70
C ILE A 129 -4.10 9.04 12.44
N LEU A 130 -4.55 7.78 12.37
CA LEU A 130 -5.97 7.45 12.15
C LEU A 130 -6.87 8.03 13.25
N LYS A 131 -6.43 7.96 14.52
CA LYS A 131 -7.16 8.54 15.66
C LYS A 131 -7.23 10.06 15.56
N GLN A 132 -6.15 10.72 15.15
CA GLN A 132 -6.10 12.17 14.99
C GLN A 132 -7.01 12.62 13.83
N MET A 133 -6.94 11.97 12.67
CA MET A 133 -7.82 12.22 11.52
C MET A 133 -9.29 12.10 11.92
N LYS A 134 -9.66 11.04 12.65
CA LYS A 134 -11.03 10.82 13.14
C LYS A 134 -11.47 11.92 14.12
N LYS A 135 -10.58 12.34 15.03
CA LYS A 135 -10.83 13.42 16.00
C LYS A 135 -11.06 14.76 15.28
N ASP A 136 -10.28 15.03 14.25
CA ASP A 136 -10.28 16.32 13.56
C ASP A 136 -11.30 16.41 12.42
N GLY A 137 -11.79 15.26 11.94
CA GLY A 137 -12.68 15.16 10.79
C GLY A 137 -11.95 15.44 9.47
N THR A 138 -10.67 15.07 9.37
CA THR A 138 -9.82 15.32 8.19
C THR A 138 -9.44 14.04 7.46
N ASP A 139 -9.12 14.15 6.18
CA ASP A 139 -8.67 13.02 5.34
C ASP A 139 -7.16 12.74 5.41
N HIS A 140 -6.40 13.65 6.03
CA HIS A 140 -4.95 13.55 6.23
C HIS A 140 -4.50 14.31 7.47
N VAL A 141 -3.23 14.13 7.83
CA VAL A 141 -2.45 14.96 8.77
C VAL A 141 -1.29 15.60 8.02
N TRP A 142 -0.53 16.48 8.67
CA TRP A 142 0.61 17.16 8.06
C TRP A 142 1.93 16.52 8.49
N GLU A 143 2.84 16.28 7.56
CA GLU A 143 4.23 15.90 7.82
C GLU A 143 5.16 17.06 7.45
N ASP A 144 5.97 17.50 8.41
CA ASP A 144 6.91 18.60 8.24
C ASP A 144 8.31 18.04 8.04
N LEU A 145 8.84 18.19 6.83
CA LEU A 145 10.19 17.78 6.48
C LEU A 145 11.21 18.89 6.77
N ARG A 146 10.78 20.13 7.01
CA ARG A 146 11.66 21.31 7.13
C ARG A 146 12.55 21.27 8.38
N THR A 147 12.25 20.38 9.32
CA THR A 147 13.10 20.08 10.47
C THR A 147 14.39 19.35 10.10
N ILE A 148 14.42 18.70 8.93
CA ILE A 148 15.58 18.02 8.37
C ILE A 148 16.43 19.06 7.61
N PRO A 149 17.77 19.08 7.80
CA PRO A 149 18.64 19.98 7.05
C PRO A 149 18.44 19.85 5.53
N LYS A 150 18.29 20.98 4.85
CA LYS A 150 18.02 21.03 3.40
C LYS A 150 18.94 20.12 2.58
N LYS A 151 20.24 20.14 2.90
CA LYS A 151 21.24 19.32 2.20
C LYS A 151 20.95 17.81 2.34
N GLU A 152 20.56 17.37 3.54
CA GLU A 152 20.23 15.97 3.81
C GLU A 152 18.96 15.56 3.07
N LEU A 153 17.93 16.41 3.06
CA LEU A 153 16.72 16.18 2.24
C LEU A 153 17.03 16.02 0.75
N GLU A 154 17.88 16.88 0.20
CA GLU A 154 18.28 16.85 -1.21
C GLU A 154 19.11 15.61 -1.56
N GLU A 155 20.01 15.20 -0.67
CA GLU A 155 20.91 14.06 -0.87
C GLU A 155 20.22 12.71 -0.64
N HIS A 156 19.42 12.57 0.43
CA HIS A 156 18.84 11.30 0.85
C HIS A 156 17.46 11.03 0.22
N PHE A 157 16.68 12.08 -0.06
CA PHE A 157 15.28 11.93 -0.49
C PHE A 157 14.90 12.65 -1.79
N PRO A 158 15.75 12.68 -2.84
CA PRO A 158 15.47 13.43 -4.06
C PRO A 158 14.16 13.01 -4.76
N ASN A 159 13.84 11.72 -4.73
CA ASN A 159 12.61 11.19 -5.31
C ASN A 159 11.35 11.64 -4.55
N ILE A 160 11.42 11.71 -3.21
CA ILE A 160 10.31 12.19 -2.39
C ILE A 160 10.08 13.68 -2.67
N LEU A 161 11.15 14.48 -2.71
CA LEU A 161 11.06 15.90 -3.04
C LEU A 161 10.45 16.13 -4.44
N ALA A 162 10.87 15.34 -5.44
CA ALA A 162 10.33 15.41 -6.79
C ALA A 162 8.82 15.12 -6.81
N HIS A 163 8.38 14.04 -6.17
CA HIS A 163 6.97 13.68 -6.12
C HIS A 163 6.10 14.65 -5.32
N CYS A 164 6.64 15.23 -4.23
CA CYS A 164 5.93 16.29 -3.51
C CYS A 164 5.69 17.50 -4.40
N ARG A 165 6.70 17.92 -5.18
CA ARG A 165 6.57 19.05 -6.12
C ARG A 165 5.62 18.75 -7.27
N GLU A 166 5.63 17.54 -7.81
CA GLU A 166 4.64 17.08 -8.79
C GLU A 166 3.21 17.14 -8.25
N ALA A 167 3.04 16.89 -6.94
CA ALA A 167 1.77 17.01 -6.24
C ALA A 167 1.43 18.45 -5.81
N GLY A 168 2.30 19.42 -6.08
CA GLY A 168 2.08 20.84 -5.80
C GLY A 168 2.58 21.34 -4.44
N TYR A 169 3.40 20.56 -3.73
CA TYR A 169 3.97 20.93 -2.43
C TYR A 169 5.47 21.15 -2.52
N ASP A 170 5.99 22.18 -1.86
CA ASP A 170 7.43 22.36 -1.67
C ASP A 170 7.87 22.01 -0.23
N PRO A 171 8.47 20.83 0.01
CA PRO A 171 8.83 20.37 1.36
C PRO A 171 9.84 21.25 2.11
N PHE A 172 10.45 22.24 1.45
CA PHE A 172 11.33 23.22 2.10
C PHE A 172 10.59 24.41 2.70
N THR A 173 9.36 24.66 2.28
CA THR A 173 8.61 25.87 2.68
C THR A 173 7.30 25.53 3.38
N GLU A 174 6.72 24.35 3.12
CA GLU A 174 5.46 23.89 3.72
C GLU A 174 5.49 22.42 4.16
N CYS A 175 4.48 22.03 4.96
CA CYS A 175 4.25 20.63 5.31
C CYS A 175 3.53 19.92 4.15
N ILE A 176 3.74 18.62 4.03
CA ILE A 176 3.04 17.79 3.04
C ILE A 176 1.88 17.03 3.71
N PRO A 177 0.76 16.80 3.00
CA PRO A 177 -0.36 16.05 3.57
C PRO A 177 -0.07 14.56 3.48
N VAL A 178 -0.20 13.85 4.60
CA VAL A 178 0.04 12.40 4.66
C VAL A 178 -1.09 11.62 5.30
N VAL A 179 -1.25 10.39 4.83
CA VAL A 179 -2.29 9.46 5.30
C VAL A 179 -1.72 8.04 5.41
N PRO A 180 -2.18 7.24 6.38
CA PRO A 180 -1.82 5.83 6.44
C PRO A 180 -2.39 5.06 5.23
N ALA A 181 -1.61 4.11 4.74
CA ALA A 181 -1.99 3.29 3.59
C ALA A 181 -1.58 1.84 3.79
N GLN A 182 -2.33 0.92 3.19
CA GLN A 182 -1.88 -0.47 3.12
C GLN A 182 -0.58 -0.54 2.29
N HIS A 183 0.38 -1.32 2.77
CA HIS A 183 1.68 -1.46 2.12
C HIS A 183 2.04 -2.90 1.78
N TYR A 184 1.81 -3.81 2.74
CA TYR A 184 2.18 -5.21 2.59
C TYR A 184 1.12 -6.14 3.20
N PHE A 185 1.03 -7.34 2.65
CA PHE A 185 0.18 -8.42 3.14
C PHE A 185 1.10 -9.56 3.57
N MET A 186 1.12 -9.89 4.86
CA MET A 186 2.07 -10.84 5.43
C MET A 186 1.56 -12.28 5.47
N GLY A 187 0.23 -12.45 5.41
CA GLY A 187 -0.41 -13.77 5.38
C GLY A 187 -0.14 -14.55 4.10
#